data_AF-G5DWD0-F1
#
_entry.id   AF-G5DWD0-F1
#
_cell.length_a   1.000
_cell.length_b   1.000
_cell.length_c   1.000
_cell.angle_alpha   90.00
_cell.angle_beta   90.00
_cell.angle_gamma   90.00
#
_symmetry.space_group_name_H-M   'P 1'
#
loop_
_entity.id
_entity.type
_entity.pdbx_description
1 polymer ?
#
loop_
_entity_poly.entity_id
_entity_poly.type
_entity_poly.pdbx_seq_one_letter_code
_entity_poly.pdbx_strand_id
1 'polypeptide(L)'
;YTDPEFLSTGVISPLSDVYSFGMIILHLITGAPGIVKDVKRSLQSGNFESILDFSAGDWPVNQVKSLARVALQCCDRNPSKRPDLGTKVWSVLQAFRNSCDAQISFRQNQENRRPPSHFLCPIYQEVMKDPCTAGDGYTYEGDAIRAWLDSGHTTSPMTNLELPTCDLVPNHALHSAIQEWLQ
;
A
#
# COMPACT_ATOMS: atom_id res chain seq x y z
N TYR A 1 -5.26 23.73 -12.27
CA TYR A 1 -6.72 23.95 -12.24
C TYR A 1 -6.96 25.42 -11.96
N THR A 2 -7.88 26.08 -12.67
CA THR A 2 -8.03 27.54 -12.58
C THR A 2 -9.41 27.89 -12.04
N ASP A 3 -9.45 28.79 -11.06
CA ASP A 3 -10.69 29.29 -10.46
C ASP A 3 -11.51 30.09 -11.50
N PRO A 4 -12.78 29.76 -11.73
CA PRO A 4 -13.65 30.53 -12.63
C PRO A 4 -13.82 31.99 -12.19
N GLU A 5 -13.75 32.29 -10.89
CA GLU A 5 -13.80 33.68 -10.44
C GLU A 5 -12.55 34.44 -10.90
N PHE A 6 -11.36 33.89 -10.65
CA PHE A 6 -10.10 34.47 -11.13
C PHE A 6 -10.11 34.69 -12.66
N LEU A 7 -10.63 33.74 -13.43
CA LEU A 7 -10.77 33.90 -14.89
C LEU A 7 -11.69 35.07 -15.27
N SER A 8 -12.72 35.34 -14.46
CA SER A 8 -13.68 36.40 -14.73
C SER A 8 -13.25 37.78 -14.24
N THR A 9 -12.56 37.84 -13.10
CA THR A 9 -12.22 39.11 -12.43
C THR A 9 -10.75 39.50 -12.58
N GLY A 10 -9.87 38.54 -12.85
CA GLY A 10 -8.41 38.72 -12.81
C GLY A 10 -7.84 38.87 -11.39
N VAL A 11 -8.66 38.76 -10.34
CA VAL A 11 -8.25 39.00 -8.95
C VAL A 11 -7.66 37.74 -8.34
N ILE A 12 -6.40 37.82 -7.92
CA ILE A 12 -5.74 36.73 -7.19
C ILE A 12 -6.20 36.78 -5.73
N SER A 13 -6.67 35.64 -5.21
CA SER A 13 -7.05 35.50 -3.82
C SER A 13 -6.67 34.13 -3.26
N PRO A 14 -6.48 34.00 -1.92
CA PRO A 14 -6.30 32.68 -1.30
C PRO A 14 -7.47 31.73 -1.58
N LEU A 15 -8.67 32.24 -1.81
CA LEU A 15 -9.86 31.44 -2.13
C LEU A 15 -9.76 30.77 -3.51
N SER A 16 -8.95 31.31 -4.44
CA SER A 16 -8.66 30.67 -5.72
C SER A 16 -7.74 29.46 -5.55
N ASP A 17 -6.85 29.48 -4.56
CA ASP A 17 -6.06 28.30 -4.18
C ASP A 17 -6.95 27.23 -3.55
N VAL A 18 -7.93 27.61 -2.72
CA VAL A 18 -8.93 26.69 -2.17
C VAL A 18 -9.70 25.98 -3.30
N TYR A 19 -10.12 26.71 -4.34
CA TYR A 19 -10.79 26.11 -5.49
C TYR A 19 -9.91 25.08 -6.19
N SER A 20 -8.66 25.45 -6.47
CA SER A 20 -7.69 24.60 -7.15
C SER A 20 -7.39 23.34 -6.32
N PHE A 21 -7.29 23.48 -5.00
CA PHE A 21 -7.15 22.38 -4.06
C PHE A 21 -8.34 21.43 -4.14
N GLY A 22 -9.57 21.94 -4.14
CA GLY A 22 -10.78 21.13 -4.32
C GLY A 22 -10.75 20.30 -5.60
N MET A 23 -10.36 20.92 -6.73
CA MET A 23 -10.24 20.22 -8.00
C MET A 23 -9.20 19.10 -7.98
N ILE A 24 -8.05 19.33 -7.33
CA ILE A 24 -7.00 18.31 -7.16
C ILE A 24 -7.53 17.14 -6.34
N ILE A 25 -8.22 17.39 -5.22
CA ILE A 25 -8.78 16.31 -4.39
C ILE A 25 -9.80 15.49 -5.18
N LEU A 26 -10.70 16.13 -5.94
CA LEU A 26 -11.67 15.41 -6.77
C LEU A 26 -10.98 14.57 -7.85
N HIS A 27 -9.89 15.08 -8.44
CA HIS A 27 -9.10 14.34 -9.41
C HIS A 27 -8.44 13.11 -8.78
N LEU A 28 -7.82 13.26 -7.60
CA LEU A 28 -7.20 12.15 -6.87
C LEU A 28 -8.19 11.06 -6.48
N ILE A 29 -9.40 11.45 -6.08
CA ILE A 29 -10.46 10.49 -5.71
C ILE A 29 -10.93 9.67 -6.90
N THR A 30 -10.94 10.24 -8.11
CA THR A 30 -11.60 9.65 -9.29
C THR A 30 -10.65 9.16 -10.36
N GLY A 31 -9.37 9.53 -10.30
CA GLY A 31 -8.38 9.23 -11.34
C GLY A 31 -8.65 9.94 -12.67
N ALA A 32 -9.60 10.89 -12.71
CA ALA A 32 -10.08 11.50 -13.95
C ALA A 32 -10.29 13.03 -13.84
N PRO A 33 -9.99 13.81 -14.90
CA PRO A 33 -10.24 15.24 -14.92
C PRO A 33 -11.73 15.57 -15.17
N GLY A 34 -12.17 16.77 -14.78
CA GLY A 34 -13.46 17.34 -15.23
C GLY A 34 -14.73 16.84 -14.53
N ILE A 35 -14.59 16.16 -13.38
CA ILE A 35 -15.61 15.26 -12.82
C ILE A 35 -16.53 15.88 -11.74
N VAL A 36 -16.50 17.21 -11.52
CA VAL A 36 -17.22 17.87 -10.40
C VAL A 36 -18.72 17.53 -10.38
N LYS A 37 -19.36 17.54 -11.55
CA LYS A 37 -20.81 17.23 -11.68
C LYS A 37 -21.10 15.76 -11.40
N ASP A 38 -20.23 14.87 -11.84
CA ASP A 38 -20.41 13.43 -11.72
C ASP A 38 -20.15 12.96 -10.28
N VAL A 39 -19.16 13.56 -9.60
CA VAL A 39 -18.97 13.39 -8.15
C VAL A 39 -20.19 13.86 -7.38
N LYS A 40 -20.74 15.03 -7.70
CA LYS A 40 -21.94 15.53 -7.04
C LYS A 40 -23.14 14.61 -7.27
N ARG A 41 -23.35 14.13 -8.50
CA ARG A 41 -24.45 13.23 -8.85
C ARG A 41 -24.33 11.88 -8.16
N SER A 42 -23.15 11.27 -8.17
CA SER A 42 -22.89 9.95 -7.58
C SER A 42 -23.05 9.96 -6.05
N LEU A 43 -22.65 11.04 -5.38
CA LEU A 43 -22.92 11.23 -3.94
C LEU A 43 -24.42 11.30 -3.64
N GLN A 44 -25.22 11.89 -4.52
CA GLN A 44 -26.68 12.02 -4.35
C GLN A 44 -27.43 10.73 -4.68
N SER A 45 -26.98 9.98 -5.69
CA SER A 45 -27.60 8.72 -6.10
C SER A 45 -27.17 7.52 -5.25
N GLY A 46 -26.21 7.70 -4.32
CA GLY A 46 -25.65 6.62 -3.50
C GLY A 46 -24.64 5.74 -4.23
N ASN A 47 -24.35 6.01 -5.51
CA ASN A 47 -23.43 5.24 -6.34
C ASN A 47 -22.02 5.89 -6.40
N PHE A 48 -21.52 6.40 -5.27
CA PHE A 48 -20.23 7.09 -5.23
C PHE A 48 -19.03 6.15 -5.41
N GLU A 49 -19.16 4.89 -5.00
CA GLU A 49 -18.06 3.92 -5.08
C GLU A 49 -17.68 3.59 -6.53
N SER A 50 -18.62 3.70 -7.49
CA SER A 50 -18.35 3.43 -8.90
C SER A 50 -17.45 4.45 -9.58
N ILE A 51 -17.20 5.60 -8.95
CA ILE A 51 -16.35 6.66 -9.51
C ILE A 51 -15.00 6.77 -8.79
N LEU A 52 -14.73 5.90 -7.81
CA LEU A 52 -13.46 5.87 -7.11
C LEU A 52 -12.36 5.28 -8.01
N ASP A 53 -11.16 5.85 -7.91
CA ASP A 53 -9.97 5.29 -8.55
C ASP A 53 -9.48 4.05 -7.80
N PHE A 54 -9.92 2.87 -8.26
CA PHE A 54 -9.48 1.61 -7.68
C PHE A 54 -7.98 1.31 -7.87
N SER A 55 -7.28 2.02 -8.77
CA SER A 55 -5.83 1.85 -8.93
C SER A 55 -5.04 2.42 -7.74
N ALA A 56 -5.64 3.33 -6.97
CA ALA A 56 -5.05 3.90 -5.76
C ALA A 56 -5.18 2.99 -4.52
N GLY A 57 -5.75 1.79 -4.68
CA GLY A 57 -5.97 0.82 -3.60
C GLY A 57 -7.34 0.94 -2.93
N ASP A 58 -7.43 0.42 -1.70
CA ASP A 58 -8.68 0.39 -0.96
C ASP A 58 -8.99 1.76 -0.33
N TRP A 59 -10.14 2.32 -0.66
CA TRP A 59 -10.59 3.58 -0.10
C TRP A 59 -11.41 3.39 1.18
N PRO A 60 -11.14 4.14 2.26
CA PRO A 60 -12.05 4.20 3.41
C PRO A 60 -13.32 4.97 3.01
N VAL A 61 -14.31 4.23 2.51
CA VAL A 61 -15.50 4.74 1.79
C VAL A 61 -16.19 5.92 2.49
N ASN A 62 -16.36 5.86 3.81
CA ASN A 62 -17.04 6.92 4.58
C ASN A 62 -16.21 8.22 4.66
N GLN A 63 -14.90 8.07 4.84
CA GLN A 63 -13.96 9.18 4.91
C GLN A 63 -13.76 9.80 3.53
N VAL A 64 -13.64 9.00 2.46
CA VAL A 64 -13.55 9.55 1.08
C VAL A 64 -14.85 10.25 0.66
N LYS A 65 -16.04 9.73 1.05
CA LYS A 65 -17.32 10.44 0.84
C LYS A 65 -17.33 11.80 1.54
N SER A 66 -16.76 11.89 2.74
CA SER A 66 -16.66 13.15 3.50
C SER A 66 -15.66 14.12 2.86
N LEU A 67 -14.51 13.60 2.41
CA LEU A 67 -13.49 14.35 1.69
C LEU A 67 -14.02 14.91 0.36
N ALA A 68 -14.73 14.10 -0.42
CA ALA A 68 -15.37 14.53 -1.67
C ALA A 68 -16.39 15.65 -1.45
N ARG A 69 -17.19 15.60 -0.37
CA ARG A 69 -18.13 16.68 -0.03
C ARG A 69 -17.42 18.00 0.27
N VAL A 70 -16.34 17.97 1.02
CA VAL A 70 -15.54 19.18 1.29
C VAL A 70 -14.86 19.69 0.02
N ALA A 71 -14.31 18.79 -0.81
CA ALA A 71 -13.71 19.17 -2.08
C ALA A 71 -14.74 19.83 -3.03
N LEU A 72 -15.99 19.33 -3.06
CA LEU A 72 -17.09 19.99 -3.76
C LEU A 72 -17.41 21.39 -3.21
N GLN A 73 -17.31 21.60 -1.90
CA GLN A 73 -17.48 22.93 -1.28
C GLN A 73 -16.32 23.87 -1.65
N CYS A 74 -15.10 23.37 -1.70
CA CYS A 74 -13.95 24.13 -2.21
C CYS A 74 -14.16 24.58 -3.66
N CYS A 75 -14.82 23.75 -4.48
CA CYS A 75 -15.15 24.06 -5.87
C CYS A 75 -16.42 24.90 -6.06
N ASP A 76 -16.99 25.51 -5.00
CA ASP A 76 -18.15 26.40 -5.16
C ASP A 76 -17.77 27.62 -6.00
N ARG A 77 -18.72 28.04 -6.87
CA ARG A 77 -18.57 29.23 -7.70
C ARG A 77 -18.56 30.50 -6.88
N ASN A 78 -19.23 30.51 -5.73
CA ASN A 78 -19.20 31.61 -4.80
C ASN A 78 -18.03 31.41 -3.81
N PRO A 79 -17.01 32.29 -3.82
CA PRO A 79 -15.83 32.17 -2.97
C PRO A 79 -16.17 32.21 -1.47
N SER A 80 -17.20 32.96 -1.09
CA SER A 80 -17.63 33.06 0.31
C SER A 80 -18.24 31.76 0.85
N LYS A 81 -18.58 30.80 -0.03
CA LYS A 81 -19.03 29.47 0.37
C LYS A 81 -17.91 28.46 0.50
N ARG A 82 -16.70 28.81 0.03
CA ARG A 82 -15.54 27.92 0.11
C ARG A 82 -15.08 27.83 1.56
N PRO A 83 -14.74 26.62 2.04
CA PRO A 83 -14.33 26.43 3.43
C PRO A 83 -12.91 26.97 3.65
N ASP A 84 -12.61 27.30 4.90
CA ASP A 84 -11.25 27.59 5.32
C ASP A 84 -10.39 26.31 5.31
N LEU A 85 -9.16 26.44 4.78
CA LEU A 85 -8.23 25.33 4.64
C LEU A 85 -7.70 24.86 6.01
N GLY A 86 -7.34 25.79 6.90
CA GLY A 86 -6.68 25.50 8.17
C GLY A 86 -7.60 24.85 9.22
N THR A 87 -8.91 24.99 9.05
CA THR A 87 -9.91 24.48 9.99
C THR A 87 -10.73 23.35 9.37
N LYS A 88 -11.72 23.69 8.53
CA LYS A 88 -12.71 22.73 8.06
C LYS A 88 -12.09 21.69 7.14
N VAL A 89 -11.29 22.10 6.17
CA VAL A 89 -10.65 21.16 5.23
C VAL A 89 -9.63 20.28 5.97
N TRP A 90 -8.77 20.90 6.79
CA TRP A 90 -7.78 20.19 7.59
C TRP A 90 -8.40 19.10 8.48
N SER A 91 -9.51 19.41 9.17
CA SER A 91 -10.18 18.42 10.04
C SER A 91 -10.60 17.14 9.30
N VAL A 92 -11.07 17.28 8.05
CA VAL A 92 -11.51 16.14 7.24
C VAL A 92 -10.31 15.38 6.68
N LEU A 93 -9.26 16.07 6.26
CA LEU A 93 -8.00 15.44 5.84
C LEU A 93 -7.35 14.67 6.98
N GLN A 94 -7.35 15.22 8.20
CA GLN A 94 -6.81 14.55 9.37
C GLN A 94 -7.59 13.28 9.72
N ALA A 95 -8.93 13.34 9.68
CA ALA A 95 -9.77 12.17 9.88
C ALA A 95 -9.54 11.10 8.79
N PHE A 96 -9.38 11.52 7.53
CA PHE A 96 -9.05 10.63 6.42
C PHE A 96 -7.70 9.96 6.64
N ARG A 97 -6.65 10.73 6.96
CA ARG A 97 -5.32 10.23 7.26
C ARG A 97 -5.34 9.17 8.38
N ASN A 98 -5.99 9.46 9.50
CA ASN A 98 -6.06 8.53 10.62
C ASN A 98 -6.73 7.20 10.25
N SER A 99 -7.70 7.22 9.33
CA SER A 99 -8.33 6.00 8.83
C SER A 99 -7.41 5.17 7.94
N CYS A 100 -6.58 5.82 7.12
CA CYS A 100 -5.57 5.14 6.30
C CYS A 100 -4.41 4.61 7.16
N ASP A 101 -3.94 5.38 8.14
CA ASP A 101 -2.84 4.99 9.05
C ASP A 101 -3.23 3.75 9.87
N ALA A 102 -4.50 3.62 10.26
CA ALA A 102 -5.03 2.39 10.89
C ALA A 102 -5.01 1.19 9.93
N GLN A 103 -5.27 1.39 8.63
CA GLN A 103 -5.20 0.33 7.62
C GLN A 103 -3.74 -0.04 7.28
N ILE A 104 -2.84 0.95 7.17
CA ILE A 104 -1.41 0.75 6.89
C ILE A 104 -0.72 0.04 8.05
N SER A 105 -0.95 0.48 9.29
CA SER A 105 -0.40 -0.18 10.48
C SER A 105 -0.89 -1.62 10.63
N PHE A 106 -2.14 -1.92 10.23
CA PHE A 106 -2.64 -3.29 10.18
C PHE A 106 -1.91 -4.15 9.13
N ARG A 107 -1.68 -3.60 7.92
CA ARG A 107 -0.92 -4.29 6.85
C ARG A 107 0.55 -4.49 7.21
N GLN A 108 1.21 -3.47 7.77
CA GLN A 108 2.59 -3.59 8.24
C GLN A 108 2.71 -4.57 9.40
N ASN A 109 1.73 -4.64 10.30
CA ASN A 109 1.69 -5.70 11.32
C ASN A 109 1.50 -7.09 10.72
N GLN A 110 0.78 -7.24 9.60
CA GLN A 110 0.69 -8.52 8.91
C GLN A 110 1.98 -8.89 8.16
N GLU A 111 2.66 -7.93 7.54
CA GLU A 111 3.96 -8.18 6.89
C GLU A 111 5.08 -8.44 7.90
N ASN A 112 5.11 -7.72 9.04
CA ASN A 112 6.04 -8.02 10.13
C ASN A 112 5.75 -9.37 10.81
N ARG A 113 4.51 -9.88 10.72
CA ARG A 113 4.16 -11.23 11.19
C ARG A 113 4.51 -12.32 10.20
N ARG A 114 4.74 -12.00 8.92
CA ARG A 114 5.17 -12.99 7.94
C ARG A 114 6.68 -13.16 8.05
N PRO A 115 7.17 -14.41 8.11
CA PRO A 115 8.60 -14.64 8.05
C PRO A 115 9.17 -14.06 6.76
N PRO A 116 10.29 -13.30 6.82
CA PRO A 116 11.05 -12.95 5.65
C PRO A 116 11.32 -14.18 4.76
N SER A 117 11.24 -14.02 3.44
CA SER A 117 11.31 -15.15 2.50
C SER A 117 12.61 -15.96 2.61
N HIS A 118 13.72 -15.33 2.99
CA HIS A 118 15.00 -15.99 3.19
C HIS A 118 15.08 -16.83 4.47
N PHE A 119 14.07 -16.77 5.35
CA PHE A 119 13.92 -17.68 6.48
C PHE A 119 13.18 -18.96 6.11
N LEU A 120 12.54 -19.00 4.94
CA LEU A 120 11.75 -20.13 4.48
C LEU A 120 12.61 -21.16 3.76
N CYS A 121 12.44 -22.42 4.13
CA CYS A 121 13.05 -23.55 3.45
C CYS A 121 12.46 -23.66 2.04
N PRO A 122 13.28 -23.74 0.99
CA PRO A 122 12.73 -23.87 -0.36
C PRO A 122 11.99 -25.18 -0.63
N ILE A 123 12.30 -26.25 0.09
CA ILE A 123 11.62 -27.55 -0.02
C ILE A 123 10.30 -27.54 0.75
N TYR A 124 10.33 -27.18 2.05
CA TYR A 124 9.15 -27.24 2.92
C TYR A 124 8.26 -26.01 2.88
N GLN A 125 8.77 -24.87 2.39
CA GLN A 125 8.09 -23.57 2.43
C GLN A 125 7.71 -23.11 3.85
N GLU A 126 8.43 -23.62 4.87
CA GLU A 126 8.27 -23.27 6.28
C GLU A 126 9.55 -22.62 6.83
N VAL A 127 9.46 -21.92 7.95
CA VAL A 127 10.62 -21.29 8.62
C VAL A 127 11.63 -22.36 9.04
N MET A 128 12.88 -22.21 8.62
CA MET A 128 13.96 -23.15 8.92
C MET A 128 14.30 -23.17 10.41
N LYS A 129 14.44 -24.38 10.97
CA LYS A 129 14.90 -24.64 12.33
C LYS A 129 16.38 -25.00 12.35
N ASP A 130 16.86 -25.79 11.39
CA ASP A 130 18.26 -26.19 11.20
C ASP A 130 18.74 -25.81 9.78
N PRO A 131 18.94 -24.51 9.48
CA PRO A 131 19.31 -24.07 8.14
C PRO A 131 20.69 -24.60 7.72
N CYS A 132 20.74 -25.37 6.64
CA CYS A 132 21.94 -25.96 6.05
C CYS A 132 22.12 -25.50 4.60
N THR A 133 23.32 -25.00 4.27
CA THR A 133 23.69 -24.56 2.92
C THR A 133 24.28 -25.71 2.12
N ALA A 134 23.75 -25.95 0.93
CA ALA A 134 24.27 -26.95 -0.01
C ALA A 134 25.33 -26.35 -0.95
N GLY A 135 25.99 -27.19 -1.75
CA GLY A 135 27.07 -26.77 -2.65
C GLY A 135 26.67 -25.76 -3.74
N ASP A 136 25.37 -25.56 -3.97
CA ASP A 136 24.81 -24.55 -4.87
C ASP A 136 24.69 -23.15 -4.22
N GLY A 137 24.95 -23.03 -2.91
CA GLY A 137 24.84 -21.79 -2.15
C GLY A 137 23.43 -21.48 -1.65
N TYR A 138 22.43 -22.34 -1.91
CA TYR A 138 21.11 -22.21 -1.32
C TYR A 138 21.06 -22.86 0.06
N THR A 139 20.25 -22.28 0.95
CA THR A 139 20.03 -22.80 2.30
C THR A 139 18.66 -23.46 2.40
N TYR A 140 18.63 -24.62 3.04
CA TYR A 140 17.46 -25.48 3.19
C TYR A 140 17.31 -25.89 4.65
N GLU A 141 16.13 -26.39 5.01
CA GLU A 141 15.98 -27.14 6.27
C GLU A 141 16.87 -28.39 6.24
N GLY A 142 17.57 -28.65 7.34
CA GLY A 142 18.64 -29.63 7.40
C GLY A 142 18.16 -31.06 7.14
N ASP A 143 17.01 -31.47 7.69
CA ASP A 143 16.45 -32.79 7.43
C ASP A 143 15.92 -32.92 5.99
N ALA A 144 15.37 -31.85 5.43
CA ALA A 144 14.83 -31.81 4.07
C ALA A 144 15.92 -32.07 3.03
N ILE A 145 17.03 -31.33 3.11
CA ILE A 145 18.12 -31.47 2.13
C ILE A 145 18.89 -32.79 2.33
N ARG A 146 19.02 -33.28 3.56
CA ARG A 146 19.61 -34.61 3.82
C ARG A 146 18.74 -35.71 3.20
N ALA A 147 17.43 -35.68 3.43
CA ALA A 147 16.50 -36.65 2.84
C ALA A 147 16.51 -36.62 1.31
N TRP A 148 16.65 -35.42 0.72
CA TRP A 148 16.78 -35.26 -0.74
C TRP A 148 18.02 -35.97 -1.29
N LEU A 149 19.19 -35.75 -0.67
CA LEU A 149 20.45 -36.38 -1.06
C LEU A 149 20.45 -37.89 -0.78
N ASP A 150 19.92 -38.31 0.37
CA ASP A 150 19.80 -39.72 0.77
C ASP A 150 18.88 -40.51 -0.17
N SER A 151 17.94 -39.84 -0.83
CA SER A 151 17.09 -40.42 -1.88
C SER A 151 17.83 -40.66 -3.20
N GLY A 152 19.12 -40.34 -3.28
CA GLY A 152 19.97 -40.53 -4.45
C GLY A 152 20.01 -39.36 -5.42
N HIS A 153 19.44 -38.21 -5.06
CA HIS A 153 19.53 -37.00 -5.88
C HIS A 153 20.89 -36.32 -5.69
N THR A 154 21.52 -35.92 -6.80
CA THR A 154 22.76 -35.14 -6.82
C THR A 154 22.54 -33.73 -7.38
N THR A 155 21.28 -33.27 -7.41
CA THR A 155 20.87 -31.99 -7.99
C THR A 155 20.32 -31.04 -6.93
N SER A 156 20.36 -29.75 -7.22
CA SER A 156 19.81 -28.66 -6.43
C SER A 156 18.27 -28.76 -6.40
N PRO A 157 17.64 -28.84 -5.22
CA PRO A 157 16.18 -28.77 -5.11
C PRO A 157 15.58 -27.46 -5.66
N MET A 158 16.37 -26.38 -5.69
CA MET A 158 15.93 -25.06 -6.16
C MET A 158 16.00 -24.88 -7.67
N THR A 159 17.09 -25.35 -8.27
CA THR A 159 17.42 -25.05 -9.68
C THR A 159 17.41 -26.27 -10.58
N ASN A 160 17.36 -27.46 -9.98
CA ASN A 160 17.49 -28.75 -10.65
C ASN A 160 18.80 -28.93 -11.44
N LEU A 161 19.84 -28.15 -11.10
CA LEU A 161 21.19 -28.29 -11.64
C LEU A 161 22.03 -29.23 -10.76
N GLU A 162 23.05 -29.87 -11.32
CA GLU A 162 23.97 -30.72 -10.54
C GLU A 162 24.66 -29.92 -9.43
N LEU A 163 24.71 -30.50 -8.23
CA LEU A 163 25.38 -29.90 -7.10
C LEU A 163 26.91 -30.05 -7.26
N PRO A 164 27.69 -28.97 -7.06
CA PRO A 164 29.15 -29.07 -7.07
C PRO A 164 29.70 -30.00 -5.98
N THR A 165 29.02 -30.08 -4.84
CA THR A 165 29.29 -31.02 -3.75
C THR A 165 27.98 -31.37 -3.04
N CYS A 166 27.91 -32.59 -2.49
CA CYS A 166 26.82 -33.05 -1.63
C CYS A 166 27.09 -32.73 -0.14
N ASP A 167 28.20 -32.05 0.17
CA ASP A 167 28.48 -31.61 1.53
C ASP A 167 27.51 -30.50 1.96
N LEU A 168 27.02 -30.61 3.19
CA LEU A 168 26.11 -29.63 3.79
C LEU A 168 26.85 -28.86 4.87
N VAL A 169 26.77 -27.53 4.79
CA VAL A 169 27.40 -26.62 5.75
C VAL A 169 26.31 -25.95 6.60
N PRO A 170 26.30 -26.11 7.92
CA PRO A 170 25.36 -25.41 8.79
C PRO A 170 25.46 -23.88 8.66
N ASN A 171 24.33 -23.20 8.48
CA ASN A 171 24.25 -21.75 8.36
C ASN A 171 23.89 -21.10 9.71
N HIS A 172 24.87 -21.00 10.59
CA HIS A 172 24.69 -20.45 11.94
C HIS A 172 24.26 -18.97 11.96
N ALA A 173 24.63 -18.20 10.92
CA ALA A 173 24.22 -16.80 10.79
C ALA A 173 22.71 -16.69 10.53
N LEU A 174 22.20 -17.47 9.57
CA LEU A 174 20.77 -17.50 9.29
C LEU A 174 19.98 -18.09 10.45
N HIS A 175 20.49 -19.14 11.09
CA HIS A 175 19.89 -19.68 12.30
C HIS A 175 19.72 -18.61 13.38
N SER A 176 20.77 -17.84 13.67
CA SER A 176 20.72 -16.76 14.67
C SER A 176 19.72 -15.67 14.29
N ALA A 177 19.67 -15.26 13.02
CA ALA A 177 18.73 -14.27 12.53
C ALA A 177 17.26 -14.72 12.65
N ILE A 178 16.99 -16.01 12.39
CA ILE A 178 15.65 -16.59 12.57
C ILE A 178 15.26 -16.60 14.06
N GLN A 179 16.18 -16.96 14.95
CA GLN A 179 15.91 -16.97 16.39
C GLN A 179 15.67 -15.57 16.97
N GLU A 180 16.36 -14.55 16.45
CA GLU A 180 16.10 -13.15 16.80
C GLU A 180 14.71 -12.71 16.34
N TRP A 181 14.27 -13.11 15.15
CA TRP A 181 12.95 -12.77 14.61
C TRP A 181 11.78 -13.44 15.34
N LEU A 182 12.00 -14.62 15.93
CA LEU A 182 10.97 -15.36 16.67
C LEU A 182 10.69 -14.80 18.09
N GLN A 183 11.48 -13.84 18.58
CA GLN A 183 11.33 -13.19 19.91
C GLN A 183 10.30 -12.06 19.89
#